data_AF-A0A7C4LNB8-F1
#
_entry.id   AF-A0A7C4LNB8-F1
#
_cell.length_a   1.000
_cell.length_b   1.000
_cell.length_c   1.000
_cell.angle_alpha   90.00
_cell.angle_beta   90.00
_cell.angle_gamma   90.00
#
_symmetry.space_group_name_H-M   'P 1'
#
loop_
_entity.id
_entity.type
_entity.pdbx_description
1 polymer ?
#
loop_
_entity_poly.entity_id
_entity_poly.type
_entity_poly.pdbx_seq_one_letter_code
_entity_poly.pdbx_strand_id
1 'polypeptide(L)'
;MAPRSLEQMTFREKIRDCAHKTRELIEHLEQGFAPRLQELHAKAKPPRPGHEDDIPDVTIRNLVAAVLESHRYAEQLEEQIEAYGRSIDEELNRMLTTPGI
;
A
#
# COMPACT_ATOMS: atom_id res chain seq x y z
N MET A 1 17.60 8.49 8.68
CA MET A 1 17.05 8.24 10.03
C MET A 1 16.61 6.80 10.09
N ALA A 2 17.13 6.00 11.02
CA ALA A 2 16.63 4.64 11.21
C ALA A 2 15.17 4.71 11.70
N PRO A 3 14.26 3.85 11.20
CA PRO A 3 12.90 3.79 11.73
C PRO A 3 12.97 3.45 13.23
N ARG A 4 12.24 4.20 14.08
CA ARG A 4 12.12 3.84 15.50
C ARG A 4 11.41 2.49 15.58
N SER A 5 11.87 1.60 16.46
CA SER A 5 11.14 0.35 16.73
C SER A 5 9.75 0.70 17.24
N LEU A 6 8.72 -0.06 16.83
CA LEU A 6 7.34 0.10 17.34
C LEU A 6 7.30 0.05 18.86
N GLU A 7 8.20 -0.70 19.49
CA GLU A 7 8.32 -0.85 20.95
C GLU A 7 8.73 0.45 21.65
N GLN A 8 9.36 1.38 20.94
CA GLN A 8 9.84 2.67 21.47
C GLN A 8 8.80 3.78 21.31
N MET A 9 7.66 3.49 20.68
CA MET A 9 6.59 4.45 20.45
C MET A 9 5.55 4.36 21.57
N THR A 10 5.02 5.51 21.97
CA THR A 10 3.84 5.57 22.84
C THR A 10 2.60 5.04 22.11
N PHE A 11 1.60 4.56 22.86
CA PHE A 11 0.30 4.14 22.29
C PHE A 11 -0.32 5.19 21.35
N ARG A 12 -0.27 6.47 21.74
CA ARG A 12 -0.79 7.58 20.93
C ARG A 12 -0.01 7.75 19.62
N GLU A 13 1.31 7.61 19.66
CA GLU A 13 2.14 7.67 18.45
C GLU A 13 1.82 6.51 17.50
N LYS A 14 1.65 5.29 18.04
CA LYS A 14 1.26 4.12 17.23
C LYS A 14 -0.06 4.35 16.52
N ILE A 15 -1.09 4.83 17.22
CA ILE A 15 -2.40 5.14 16.60
C ILE A 15 -2.26 6.21 15.51
N ARG A 16 -1.56 7.31 15.81
CA ARG A 16 -1.37 8.41 14.85
C ARG A 16 -0.65 7.93 13.60
N ASP A 17 0.44 7.20 13.77
CA ASP A 17 1.30 6.79 12.66
C ASP A 17 0.65 5.66 11.86
N CYS A 18 -0.11 4.76 12.51
CA CYS A 18 -1.00 3.81 11.84
C CYS A 18 -2.02 4.52 10.95
N ALA A 19 -2.75 5.52 11.50
CA ALA A 19 -3.73 6.29 10.74
C ALA A 19 -3.10 7.05 9.56
N HIS A 20 -1.90 7.58 9.76
CA HIS A 20 -1.14 8.22 8.69
C HIS A 20 -0.79 7.23 7.57
N LYS A 21 -0.29 6.03 7.92
CA LYS A 21 0.02 4.98 6.95
C LYS A 21 -1.20 4.47 6.21
N THR A 22 -2.33 4.31 6.89
CA THR A 22 -3.60 3.96 6.25
C THR A 22 -4.02 5.00 5.23
N ARG A 23 -3.88 6.29 5.57
CA ARG A 23 -4.17 7.38 4.62
C ARG A 23 -3.23 7.37 3.42
N GLU A 24 -1.94 7.16 3.66
CA GLU A 24 -0.94 7.03 2.61
C GLU A 24 -1.25 5.86 1.65
N LEU A 25 -1.70 4.72 2.20
CA LEU A 25 -2.13 3.57 1.39
C LEU A 25 -3.34 3.93 0.53
N ILE A 26 -4.37 4.56 1.10
CA ILE A 26 -5.56 5.00 0.35
C ILE A 26 -5.16 5.94 -0.78
N GLU A 27 -4.36 6.98 -0.48
CA GLU A 27 -3.90 7.95 -1.47
C GLU A 27 -3.09 7.28 -2.59
N HIS A 28 -2.21 6.33 -2.25
CA HIS A 28 -1.44 5.57 -3.24
C HIS A 28 -2.33 4.66 -4.10
N LEU A 29 -3.33 4.01 -3.53
CA LEU A 29 -4.26 3.18 -4.29
C LEU A 29 -5.07 4.02 -5.28
N GLU A 30 -5.55 5.18 -4.86
CA GLU A 30 -6.38 6.08 -5.66
C GLU A 30 -5.58 6.81 -6.76
N GLN A 31 -4.38 7.29 -6.44
CA GLN A 31 -3.61 8.17 -7.32
C GLN A 31 -2.48 7.45 -8.06
N GLY A 32 -1.98 6.34 -7.51
CA GLY A 32 -0.88 5.57 -8.05
C GLY A 32 -1.35 4.29 -8.74
N PHE A 33 -1.94 3.38 -7.97
CA PHE A 33 -2.21 2.01 -8.42
C PHE A 33 -3.37 1.94 -9.41
N ALA A 34 -4.56 2.44 -9.03
CA ALA A 34 -5.76 2.32 -9.86
C ALA A 34 -5.60 2.98 -11.25
N PRO A 35 -5.02 4.19 -11.38
CA PRO A 35 -4.80 4.80 -12.70
C PRO A 35 -3.86 3.97 -13.59
N ARG A 36 -2.76 3.43 -13.03
CA ARG A 36 -1.80 2.60 -13.78
C ARG A 36 -2.44 1.29 -14.25
N LEU A 37 -3.27 0.68 -13.40
CA LEU A 37 -3.99 -0.53 -13.75
C LEU A 37 -5.03 -0.26 -14.85
N GLN A 38 -5.74 0.86 -14.79
CA GLN A 38 -6.66 1.29 -15.83
C GLN A 38 -5.95 1.54 -17.17
N GLU A 39 -4.78 2.19 -17.15
CA GLU A 39 -3.97 2.42 -18.35
C GLU A 39 -3.50 1.10 -18.98
N LEU A 40 -2.95 0.19 -18.17
CA LEU A 40 -2.55 -1.14 -18.63
C LEU A 40 -3.74 -1.87 -19.26
N HIS A 41 -4.90 -1.88 -18.58
CA HIS A 41 -6.10 -2.53 -19.11
C HIS A 41 -6.60 -1.88 -20.41
N ALA A 42 -6.49 -0.55 -20.55
CA ALA A 42 -6.87 0.14 -21.78
C ALA A 42 -5.96 -0.24 -22.97
N LYS A 43 -4.64 -0.36 -22.73
CA LYS A 43 -3.66 -0.67 -23.77
C LYS A 43 -3.51 -2.16 -24.07
N ALA A 44 -3.79 -3.04 -23.10
CA ALA A 44 -3.75 -4.49 -23.30
C ALA A 44 -4.96 -5.02 -24.10
N LYS A 45 -5.97 -4.18 -24.40
CA LYS A 45 -7.11 -4.59 -25.23
C LYS A 45 -6.65 -4.87 -26.66
N PRO A 46 -7.12 -5.97 -27.28
CA PRO A 46 -6.79 -6.26 -28.66
C PRO A 46 -7.24 -5.11 -29.56
N PRO A 47 -6.41 -4.72 -30.55
CA PRO A 47 -6.76 -3.65 -31.46
C PRO A 47 -8.04 -3.99 -32.24
N ARG A 48 -8.78 -2.94 -32.63
CA ARG A 48 -9.91 -3.11 -33.55
C ARG A 48 -9.39 -3.56 -34.92
N PRO A 49 -10.19 -4.32 -35.70
CA PRO A 49 -9.79 -4.73 -37.05
C PRO A 49 -9.37 -3.51 -37.88
N GLY A 50 -8.15 -3.53 -38.45
CA GLY A 50 -7.58 -2.41 -39.20
C GLY A 50 -6.72 -1.42 -38.40
N HIS A 51 -6.50 -1.65 -37.10
CA HIS A 51 -5.58 -0.89 -36.24
C HIS A 51 -4.56 -1.81 -35.54
N GLU A 52 -4.09 -2.83 -36.26
CA GLU A 52 -3.26 -3.92 -35.71
C GLU A 52 -1.86 -3.46 -35.28
N ASP A 53 -1.37 -2.35 -35.84
CA ASP A 53 -0.17 -1.66 -35.37
C ASP A 53 -0.59 -0.57 -34.38
N ASP A 54 0.01 -0.57 -33.18
CA ASP A 54 0.58 0.66 -32.57
C ASP A 54 0.97 0.57 -31.09
N ILE A 55 0.89 -0.59 -30.43
CA ILE A 55 1.44 -0.72 -29.08
C ILE A 55 2.62 -1.67 -29.10
N PRO A 56 3.86 -1.14 -29.05
CA PRO A 56 5.05 -1.96 -28.90
C PRO A 56 4.94 -2.85 -27.65
N ASP A 57 5.35 -4.10 -27.75
CA ASP A 57 5.49 -5.02 -26.62
C ASP A 57 6.20 -4.40 -25.41
N VAL A 58 7.22 -3.57 -25.68
CA VAL A 58 7.98 -2.86 -24.64
C VAL A 58 7.09 -1.90 -23.83
N THR A 59 6.09 -1.28 -24.46
CA THR A 59 5.13 -0.40 -23.79
C THR A 59 4.27 -1.16 -22.81
N ILE A 60 3.74 -2.33 -23.21
CA ILE A 60 2.95 -3.19 -22.32
C ILE A 60 3.81 -3.69 -21.16
N ARG A 61 5.04 -4.16 -21.43
CA ARG A 61 5.97 -4.61 -20.38
C ARG A 61 6.29 -3.51 -19.37
N ASN A 62 6.52 -2.28 -19.84
CA ASN A 62 6.77 -1.13 -18.97
C ASN A 62 5.55 -0.79 -18.10
N LEU A 63 4.34 -0.85 -18.65
CA LEU A 63 3.11 -0.63 -17.88
C LEU A 63 2.89 -1.72 -16.83
N VAL A 64 3.12 -2.99 -17.19
CA VAL A 64 3.09 -4.10 -16.23
C VAL A 64 4.11 -3.87 -15.11
N ALA A 65 5.35 -3.51 -15.45
CA ALA A 65 6.37 -3.21 -14.44
C ALA A 65 5.95 -2.08 -13.50
N ALA A 66 5.37 -1.00 -14.03
CA ALA A 66 4.88 0.13 -13.25
C ALA A 66 3.71 -0.23 -12.32
N VAL A 67 2.82 -1.14 -12.75
CA VAL A 67 1.73 -1.67 -11.91
C VAL A 67 2.29 -2.57 -10.81
N LEU A 68 3.22 -3.46 -11.13
CA LEU A 68 3.84 -4.36 -10.15
C LEU A 68 4.64 -3.60 -9.10
N GLU A 69 5.37 -2.56 -9.49
CA GLU A 69 6.08 -1.68 -8.56
C GLU A 69 5.11 -0.97 -7.62
N SER A 70 4.02 -0.43 -8.17
CA SER A 70 2.97 0.21 -7.37
C SER A 70 2.28 -0.78 -6.43
N HIS A 71 2.06 -2.02 -6.85
CA HIS A 71 1.54 -3.09 -6.00
C HIS A 71 2.46 -3.39 -4.82
N ARG A 72 3.76 -3.58 -5.07
CA ARG A 72 4.75 -3.85 -4.01
C ARG A 72 4.81 -2.74 -2.98
N TYR A 73 4.66 -1.48 -3.41
CA TYR A 73 4.60 -0.36 -2.47
C TYR A 73 3.36 -0.44 -1.57
N ALA A 74 2.21 -0.83 -2.13
CA ALA A 74 1.00 -1.04 -1.34
C ALA A 74 1.18 -2.17 -0.32
N GLU A 75 1.76 -3.31 -0.73
CA GLU A 75 2.08 -4.43 0.16
C GLU A 75 2.98 -3.97 1.34
N GLN A 76 4.00 -3.15 1.07
CA GLN A 76 4.86 -2.61 2.12
C GLN A 76 4.13 -1.71 3.12
N LEU A 77 3.14 -0.94 2.67
CA LEU A 77 2.29 -0.13 3.54
C LEU A 77 1.35 -1.01 4.35
N GLU A 78 0.74 -2.02 3.74
CA GLU A 78 -0.11 -3.01 4.41
C GLU A 78 0.65 -3.73 5.53
N GLU A 79 1.85 -4.25 5.25
CA GLU A 79 2.71 -4.89 6.24
C GLU A 79 2.99 -3.97 7.45
N GLN A 80 3.25 -2.69 7.20
CA GLN A 80 3.47 -1.68 8.25
C GLN A 80 2.19 -1.43 9.06
N ILE A 81 1.05 -1.26 8.40
CA ILE A 81 -0.25 -1.03 9.05
C ILE A 81 -0.62 -2.22 9.92
N GLU A 82 -0.42 -3.44 9.43
CA GLU A 82 -0.64 -4.65 10.22
C GLU A 82 0.28 -4.71 11.45
N ALA A 83 1.56 -4.36 11.30
CA ALA A 83 2.50 -4.33 12.41
C ALA A 83 2.07 -3.31 13.48
N TYR A 84 1.61 -2.12 13.07
CA TYR A 84 0.99 -1.16 13.97
C TYR A 84 -0.25 -1.74 14.65
N GLY A 85 -1.16 -2.34 13.88
CA GLY A 85 -2.40 -2.92 14.38
C GLY A 85 -2.16 -3.99 15.45
N ARG A 86 -1.24 -4.93 15.19
CA ARG A 86 -0.82 -5.94 16.17
C ARG A 86 -0.25 -5.32 17.44
N SER A 87 0.65 -4.33 17.32
CA SER A 87 1.25 -3.69 18.50
C SER A 87 0.24 -2.88 19.32
N ILE A 88 -0.72 -2.23 18.66
CA ILE A 88 -1.83 -1.51 19.32
C ILE A 88 -2.71 -2.51 20.08
N ASP A 89 -3.08 -3.63 19.45
CA ASP A 89 -3.92 -4.66 20.08
C ASP A 89 -3.24 -5.27 21.31
N GLU A 90 -1.96 -5.63 21.21
CA GLU A 90 -1.16 -6.13 22.34
C GLU A 90 -1.09 -5.13 23.50
N GLU A 91 -0.86 -3.85 23.20
CA GLU A 91 -0.76 -2.81 24.23
C GLU A 91 -2.12 -2.52 24.89
N LEU A 92 -3.20 -2.47 24.10
CA LEU A 92 -4.56 -2.32 24.61
C LEU A 92 -4.94 -3.50 25.52
N ASN A 93 -4.65 -4.72 25.10
CA ASN A 93 -4.92 -5.92 25.90
C ASN A 93 -4.17 -5.87 27.23
N ARG A 94 -2.89 -5.45 27.25
CA ARG A 94 -2.14 -5.24 28.51
C ARG A 94 -2.79 -4.20 29.42
N MET A 95 -3.26 -3.08 28.86
CA MET A 95 -3.95 -2.03 29.63
C MET A 95 -5.26 -2.52 30.24
N LEU A 96 -6.01 -3.37 29.54
CA LEU A 96 -7.31 -3.89 29.98
C LEU A 96 -7.21 -5.08 30.94
N THR A 97 -6.16 -5.91 30.82
CA THR A 97 -5.97 -7.11 31.65
C THR A 97 -5.12 -6.88 32.89
N THR A 98 -4.46 -5.73 33.01
CA THR A 98 -3.80 -5.34 34.26
C THR A 98 -4.90 -4.96 35.26
N PRO A 99 -5.12 -5.74 36.34
CA PRO A 99 -6.02 -5.33 37.40
C PRO A 99 -5.44 -4.06 38.03
N GLY A 100 -6.30 -3.09 38.30
CA GLY A 100 -5.91 -1.85 38.96
C GLY A 100 -5.03 -2.09 40.19
N ILE A 101 -4.04 -1.20 40.35
CA ILE A 101 -3.43 -0.91 41.65
C ILE A 101 -4.55 -0.63 42.67
#